data_AF-A0A822A1Y0-F1
#
_entry.id   AF-A0A822A1Y0-F1
#
_cell.length_a   1.000
_cell.length_b   1.000
_cell.length_c   1.000
_cell.angle_alpha   90.00
_cell.angle_beta   90.00
_cell.angle_gamma   90.00
#
_symmetry.space_group_name_H-M   'P 1'
#
loop_
_entity.id
_entity.type
_entity.pdbx_description
1 polymer ?
#
loop_
_entity_poly.entity_id
_entity_poly.type
_entity_poly.pdbx_seq_one_letter_code
_entity_poly.pdbx_strand_id
1 'polypeptide(L)'
;MGDTRGPDQDDLNMQHILSFINNLSYLNAICILLKPNESKLNVVLRSYFSRLLGFLGETIHHNIIFCFTNTRATFFAPGNTGSLLKSMLESYSFKDILFKKLNTFCFDNESFR
;
A
#
# COMPACT_ATOMS: atom_id res chain seq x y z
N MET A 1 -5.83 -8.83 4.27
CA MET A 1 -4.57 -9.16 3.58
C MET A 1 -3.51 -9.37 4.63
N GLY A 2 -2.96 -10.58 4.72
CA GLY A 2 -2.18 -11.04 5.87
C GLY A 2 -3.07 -11.64 6.97
N ASP A 3 -4.21 -12.23 6.59
CA ASP A 3 -5.12 -12.88 7.53
C ASP A 3 -4.49 -14.16 8.11
N THR A 4 -4.65 -14.40 9.40
CA THR A 4 -4.12 -15.60 10.07
C THR A 4 -4.80 -16.88 9.60
N ARG A 5 -5.96 -16.77 8.93
CA ARG A 5 -6.70 -17.88 8.30
C ARG A 5 -6.08 -18.35 6.97
N GLY A 6 -5.05 -17.66 6.48
CA GLY A 6 -4.23 -18.10 5.36
C GLY A 6 -4.63 -17.53 3.98
N PRO A 7 -3.98 -18.03 2.91
CA PRO A 7 -4.05 -17.44 1.57
C PRO A 7 -5.46 -17.44 0.97
N ASP A 8 -6.24 -18.50 1.16
CA ASP A 8 -7.60 -18.63 0.62
C ASP A 8 -8.52 -17.53 1.16
N GLN A 9 -8.37 -17.20 2.44
CA GLN A 9 -9.13 -16.11 3.06
C GLN A 9 -8.69 -14.74 2.51
N ASP A 10 -7.40 -14.56 2.23
CA ASP A 10 -6.91 -13.34 1.60
C ASP A 10 -7.40 -13.20 0.15
N ASP A 11 -7.61 -14.30 -0.58
CA ASP A 11 -8.25 -14.29 -1.90
C ASP A 11 -9.70 -13.82 -1.82
N LEU A 12 -10.47 -14.34 -0.86
CA LEU A 12 -11.84 -13.87 -0.61
C LEU A 12 -11.87 -12.39 -0.21
N ASN A 13 -10.94 -11.98 0.67
CA ASN A 13 -10.81 -10.58 1.06
C ASN A 13 -10.53 -9.68 -0.15
N MET A 14 -9.66 -10.10 -1.06
CA MET A 14 -9.39 -9.38 -2.30
C MET A 14 -10.65 -9.30 -3.17
N GLN A 15 -11.34 -10.40 -3.40
CA GLN A 15 -12.58 -10.41 -4.19
C GLN A 15 -13.63 -9.46 -3.63
N HIS A 16 -13.81 -9.41 -2.31
CA HIS A 16 -14.73 -8.47 -1.67
C HIS A 16 -14.32 -7.00 -1.88
N ILE A 17 -13.02 -6.68 -1.75
CA ILE A 17 -12.51 -5.33 -2.01
C ILE A 17 -12.78 -4.94 -3.48
N LEU A 18 -12.49 -5.83 -4.42
CA LEU A 18 -12.68 -5.57 -5.85
C LEU A 18 -14.16 -5.42 -6.21
N SER A 19 -15.02 -6.28 -5.67
CA SER A 19 -16.48 -6.18 -5.86
C SER A 19 -17.02 -4.87 -5.32
N PHE A 20 -16.51 -4.39 -4.18
CA PHE A 20 -16.92 -3.10 -3.63
C PHE A 20 -16.47 -1.93 -4.52
N ILE A 21 -15.21 -1.93 -4.96
CA ILE A 21 -14.66 -0.89 -5.83
C ILE A 21 -15.42 -0.83 -7.16
N ASN A 22 -15.78 -1.98 -7.74
CA ASN A 22 -16.55 -2.05 -8.99
C ASN A 22 -17.94 -1.42 -8.91
N ASN A 23 -18.50 -1.30 -7.71
CA ASN A 23 -19.80 -0.64 -7.50
C ASN A 23 -19.68 0.89 -7.37
N LEU A 24 -18.46 1.44 -7.35
CA LEU A 24 -18.23 2.88 -7.28
C LEU A 24 -18.22 3.47 -8.69
N SER A 25 -19.02 4.51 -8.93
CA SER A 25 -19.02 5.24 -10.20
C SER A 25 -17.70 5.97 -10.48
N TYR A 26 -16.94 6.27 -9.43
CA TYR A 26 -15.65 6.94 -9.52
C TYR A 26 -14.74 6.55 -8.35
N LEU A 27 -13.45 6.41 -8.62
CA LEU A 27 -12.42 6.16 -7.62
C LEU A 27 -11.36 7.28 -7.68
N ASN A 28 -11.44 8.23 -6.75
CA ASN A 28 -10.54 9.39 -6.71
C ASN A 28 -9.11 9.02 -6.34
N ALA A 29 -8.94 8.20 -5.30
CA ALA A 29 -7.64 7.91 -4.71
C ALA A 29 -7.64 6.59 -3.95
N ILE A 30 -6.46 6.00 -3.85
CA ILE A 30 -6.21 4.80 -3.04
C ILE A 30 -5.12 5.13 -2.03
N CYS A 31 -5.49 5.08 -0.75
CA CYS A 31 -4.56 5.26 0.34
C CYS A 31 -4.06 3.90 0.82
N ILE A 32 -2.76 3.67 0.73
CA ILE A 32 -2.12 2.43 1.20
C ILE A 32 -1.40 2.72 2.51
N LEU A 33 -1.86 2.08 3.58
CA LEU A 33 -1.33 2.25 4.93
C LEU A 33 -0.23 1.23 5.22
N LEU A 34 0.91 1.70 5.73
CA LEU A 34 2.10 0.91 6.02
C LEU A 34 2.73 1.36 7.35
N LYS A 35 3.47 0.47 8.01
CA LYS A 35 4.37 0.83 9.12
C LYS A 35 5.77 1.15 8.56
N PRO A 36 6.52 2.12 9.12
CA PRO A 36 7.78 2.58 8.55
C PRO A 36 8.99 1.66 8.83
N ASN A 37 8.90 0.77 9.82
CA ASN A 37 10.03 -0.06 10.26
C ASN A 37 9.77 -1.57 10.10
N GLU A 38 9.18 -1.98 8.99
CA GLU A 38 9.13 -3.39 8.65
C GLU A 38 10.51 -3.85 8.21
N SER A 39 10.97 -4.98 8.75
CA SER A 39 12.30 -5.53 8.46
C SER A 39 12.39 -6.09 7.04
N LYS A 40 11.26 -6.55 6.48
CA LYS A 40 11.16 -7.07 5.11
C LYS A 40 9.79 -6.74 4.53
N LEU A 41 9.77 -6.37 3.25
CA LEU A 41 8.54 -6.37 2.47
C LEU A 41 8.22 -7.83 2.14
N ASN A 42 7.27 -8.41 2.88
CA ASN A 42 6.89 -9.81 2.73
C ASN A 42 6.55 -10.11 1.26
N VAL A 43 6.98 -11.27 0.74
CA VAL A 43 6.61 -11.76 -0.61
C VAL A 43 5.09 -11.71 -0.80
N VAL A 44 4.37 -11.98 0.28
CA VAL A 44 2.91 -11.87 0.39
C VAL A 44 2.43 -10.44 0.08
N LEU A 45 3.07 -9.41 0.65
CA LEU A 45 2.72 -8.02 0.39
C LEU A 45 2.96 -7.64 -1.08
N ARG A 46 4.07 -8.10 -1.67
CA ARG A 46 4.35 -7.88 -3.10
C ARG A 46 3.27 -8.50 -4.00
N SER A 47 2.85 -9.73 -3.69
CA SER A 47 1.78 -10.41 -4.43
C SER A 47 0.45 -9.65 -4.34
N TYR A 48 0.10 -9.15 -3.15
CA TYR A 48 -1.14 -8.37 -2.97
C TYR A 48 -1.12 -7.03 -3.69
N PHE A 49 -0.01 -6.29 -3.62
CA PHE A 49 0.16 -5.07 -4.41
C PHE A 49 0.03 -5.38 -5.90
N SER A 50 0.70 -6.42 -6.39
CA SER A 50 0.63 -6.80 -7.81
C SER A 50 -0.78 -7.10 -8.28
N ARG A 51 -1.56 -7.84 -7.50
CA ARG A 51 -2.92 -8.21 -7.87
C ARG A 51 -3.88 -7.03 -7.77
N LEU A 52 -3.77 -6.22 -6.70
CA LEU A 52 -4.57 -5.03 -6.52
C LEU A 52 -4.32 -4.03 -7.67
N LEU A 53 -3.06 -3.72 -7.95
CA LEU A 53 -2.68 -2.77 -9.00
C LEU A 53 -3.00 -3.28 -10.40
N GLY A 54 -2.78 -4.58 -10.65
CA GLY A 54 -3.17 -5.20 -11.92
C GLY A 54 -4.67 -5.14 -12.18
N PHE A 55 -5.51 -5.16 -11.14
CA PHE A 55 -6.96 -5.03 -11.30
C PHE A 55 -7.42 -3.59 -11.51
N LEU A 56 -6.82 -2.64 -10.79
CA LEU A 56 -7.21 -1.23 -10.84
C LEU A 56 -6.86 -0.55 -12.17
N GLY A 57 -5.95 -1.13 -12.94
CA GLY A 57 -5.53 -0.61 -14.22
C GLY A 57 -4.61 0.61 -14.11
N GLU A 58 -3.95 0.93 -15.21
CA GLU A 58 -2.85 1.90 -15.26
C GLU A 58 -3.27 3.33 -14.88
N THR A 59 -4.54 3.69 -15.12
CA THR A 59 -5.08 5.04 -14.86
C THR A 59 -5.08 5.38 -13.37
N ILE A 60 -5.17 4.38 -12.49
CA ILE A 60 -5.21 4.57 -11.04
C ILE A 60 -3.81 4.70 -10.43
N HIS A 61 -2.75 4.35 -11.17
CA HIS A 61 -1.36 4.44 -10.67
C HIS A 61 -0.99 5.85 -10.18
N HIS A 62 -1.56 6.90 -10.79
CA HIS A 62 -1.30 8.29 -10.43
C HIS A 62 -2.07 8.76 -9.20
N ASN A 63 -3.07 7.99 -8.76
CA ASN A 63 -3.97 8.31 -7.66
C ASN A 63 -3.64 7.51 -6.38
N ILE A 64 -2.46 6.91 -6.31
CA ILE A 64 -1.99 6.15 -5.15
C ILE A 64 -1.28 7.09 -4.16
N ILE A 65 -1.70 6.99 -2.91
CA ILE A 65 -1.15 7.73 -1.77
C ILE A 65 -0.57 6.71 -0.78
N PHE A 66 0.66 6.93 -0.36
CA PHE A 66 1.31 6.11 0.67
C PHE A 66 1.24 6.78 2.03
N CYS A 67 0.68 6.07 3.00
CA CYS A 67 0.46 6.55 4.35
C CYS A 67 1.28 5.70 5.33
N PHE A 68 2.24 6.31 6.02
CA PHE A 68 3.03 5.64 7.05
C PHE A 68 2.52 6.01 8.44
N THR A 69 2.03 5.03 9.19
CA THR A 69 1.57 5.20 10.58
C THR A 69 2.68 4.86 11.58
N ASN A 70 2.57 5.33 12.82
CA ASN A 70 3.56 5.04 13.89
C ASN A 70 4.98 5.54 13.54
N THR A 71 5.07 6.70 12.88
CA THR A 71 6.33 7.24 12.35
C THR A 71 7.14 8.06 13.34
N ARG A 72 6.72 8.17 14.61
CA ARG A 72 7.49 8.88 15.65
C ARG A 72 8.91 8.33 15.79
N ALA A 73 9.05 6.99 15.83
CA ALA A 73 10.34 6.32 15.95
C ALA A 73 11.25 6.51 14.72
N THR A 74 10.69 6.95 13.60
CA THR A 74 11.41 7.24 12.36
C THR A 74 11.45 8.73 12.04
N PHE A 75 11.22 9.59 13.04
CA PHE A 75 11.22 11.05 12.88
C PHE A 75 10.29 11.52 11.75
N PHE A 76 9.09 10.93 11.69
CA PHE A 76 8.08 11.22 10.65
C PHE A 76 8.58 10.93 9.22
N ALA A 77 9.41 9.89 9.08
CA ALA A 77 9.87 9.40 7.79
C ALA A 77 9.35 7.97 7.49
N PRO A 78 9.31 7.55 6.20
CA PRO A 78 8.90 6.21 5.79
C PRO A 78 9.76 5.04 6.31
N GLY A 79 10.91 5.33 6.93
CA GLY A 79 11.82 4.34 7.50
C GLY A 79 12.33 3.29 6.50
N ASN A 80 12.68 2.11 7.01
CA ASN A 80 13.17 0.99 6.21
C ASN A 80 12.13 0.50 5.19
N THR A 81 10.85 0.51 5.57
CA THR A 81 9.75 0.11 4.68
C THR A 81 9.70 0.96 3.43
N GLY A 82 9.93 2.28 3.56
CA GLY A 82 9.97 3.19 2.41
C GLY A 82 11.03 2.82 1.39
N SER A 83 12.25 2.50 1.84
CA SER A 83 13.33 2.05 0.95
C SER A 83 12.98 0.75 0.23
N LEU A 84 12.44 -0.23 0.97
CA LEU A 84 12.02 -1.51 0.40
C LEU A 84 10.86 -1.36 -0.60
N LEU A 85 9.92 -0.47 -0.31
CA LEU A 85 8.79 -0.16 -1.19
C LEU A 85 9.28 0.50 -2.47
N LYS A 86 10.18 1.47 -2.36
CA LYS A 86 10.80 2.13 -3.53
C LYS A 86 11.44 1.11 -4.47
N SER A 87 12.26 0.20 -3.95
CA SER A 87 12.88 -0.87 -4.76
C SER A 87 11.86 -1.85 -5.35
N MET A 88 10.72 -2.07 -4.71
CA MET A 88 9.62 -2.86 -5.29
C MET A 88 8.96 -2.13 -6.46
N LEU A 89 8.67 -0.83 -6.31
CA LEU A 89 8.01 -0.03 -7.34
C LEU A 89 8.90 0.21 -8.56
N GLU A 90 10.22 0.29 -8.36
CA GLU A 90 11.20 0.40 -9.45
C GLU A 90 11.31 -0.88 -10.32
N SER A 91 10.73 -2.00 -9.88
CA SER A 91 10.61 -3.20 -10.71
C SER A 91 9.70 -2.96 -11.92
N TYR A 92 9.97 -3.65 -13.04
CA TYR A 92 9.37 -3.35 -14.35
C TYR A 92 7.84 -3.30 -14.36
N SER A 93 7.15 -3.98 -13.44
CA SER A 93 5.70 -4.04 -13.38
C SER A 93 5.01 -2.83 -12.74
N PHE A 94 5.73 -1.93 -12.05
CA PHE A 94 5.12 -0.84 -11.25
C PHE A 94 5.78 0.53 -11.46
N LYS A 95 6.53 0.71 -12.54
CA LYS A 95 7.32 1.93 -12.79
C LYS A 95 6.49 3.22 -12.85
N ASP A 96 5.20 3.12 -13.19
CA ASP A 96 4.31 4.28 -13.31
C ASP A 96 3.73 4.74 -11.97
N ILE A 97 3.94 3.98 -10.90
CA ILE A 97 3.51 4.35 -9.55
C ILE A 97 4.59 5.23 -8.93
N LEU A 98 4.26 6.50 -8.77
CA LEU A 98 5.16 7.47 -8.16
C LEU A 98 5.32 7.16 -6.66
N PHE A 99 6.55 7.21 -6.18
CA PHE A 99 6.85 7.24 -4.74
C PHE A 99 7.69 8.48 -4.43
N LYS A 100 7.00 9.58 -4.13
CA LYS A 100 7.58 10.92 -3.95
C LYS A 100 7.01 11.57 -2.69
N LYS A 101 7.63 12.67 -2.26
CA LYS A 101 7.16 13.45 -1.10
C LYS A 101 5.71 13.95 -1.26
N LEU A 102 5.28 14.23 -2.49
CA LEU A 102 3.93 14.75 -2.78
C LEU A 102 2.79 13.76 -2.53
N ASN A 103 3.07 12.45 -2.59
CA ASN A 103 2.07 11.39 -2.39
C ASN A 103 2.45 10.45 -1.24
N THR A 104 3.33 10.90 -0.34
CA THR A 104 3.77 10.13 0.83
C THR A 104 3.55 10.94 2.09
N PHE A 105 2.70 10.44 2.98
CA PHE A 105 2.35 11.07 4.24
C PHE A 105 2.82 10.21 5.40
N CYS A 106 3.51 10.82 6.35
CA CYS A 106 3.97 10.16 7.57
C CYS A 106 3.26 10.83 8.74
N PHE A 107 2.51 10.05 9.50
CA PHE A 107 1.79 10.55 10.65
C PHE A 107 1.91 9.56 11.80
N ASP A 108 1.71 10.08 13.00
CA ASP A 108 1.59 9.28 14.20
C ASP A 108 0.11 9.18 14.55
N ASN A 109 -0.33 7.98 14.92
CA ASN A 109 -1.74 7.69 15.23
C ASN A 109 -1.94 7.41 16.73
N GLU A 110 -1.04 7.90 17.57
CA GLU A 110 -1.24 7.85 19.00
C GLU A 110 -2.22 8.96 19.40
N SER A 111 -3.29 8.57 20.11
CA SER A 111 -4.11 9.51 20.86
C SER A 111 -3.19 10.29 21.82
N PHE A 112 -3.38 11.61 21.93
CA PHE A 112 -2.78 12.38 23.03
C PHE A 112 -3.07 11.64 24.34
N ARG A 113 -2.01 11.20 25.02
CA ARG A 113 -2.09 10.58 26.35
C ARG A 113 -1.84 11.63 27.40
#